data_AF-A0A428Q3G4-F1
#
_entry.id   AF-A0A428Q3G4-F1
#
_cell.length_a   1.000
_cell.length_b   1.000
_cell.length_c   1.000
_cell.angle_alpha   90.00
_cell.angle_beta   90.00
_cell.angle_gamma   90.00
#
_symmetry.space_group_name_H-M   'P 1'
#
loop_
_entity.id
_entity.type
_entity.pdbx_description
1 polymer ?
#
loop_
_entity_poly.entity_id
_entity_poly.type
_entity_poly.pdbx_seq_one_letter_code
_entity_poly.pdbx_strand_id
1 'polypeptide(L)'
;MPPRRSHKKSRAGCRRCKNRKIKCDEVHPRCGNCAKHGVPCDFSNPDVLEQLTAATPTVSAESSIGALTPSPSATINAPRTPLTRPRAPSSPVRVPRPNPSPPTSVYSQPSISSATSDPNHGDRMLELRLMHHYTNVTSKTLLTNSPAAEDIWQRAVPQMAFSGNGKTYLADAILSVAALHLRSMAPDDKCLVRASHAYSASSLSAYCASLEAGITADNAEALFLTATLIAFQASASRLFIKDDGDTDPNDSISRYTPPLSWFHAFQGVKTVVANSWQWICHSDIVKVVIDSQPSFQLNLNPRSPDSYFGHMLEGLADELMNEDPRLVAATTQAYSHAVSVLNWAHKNYHAAAALAFPATVSRRYVDLVDAKRPRALAILACFFALLKRMDNVWWLQDVSRREVMGLVGLFEPGSKWWRHLEWPIRIALLDGSTIPQDIWGTELEEQAPDQSGVVGSMVQHIELFAGMLNQSHVQPPIPIPDEDLIVPDSPD
;
A
#
# COMPACT_ATOMS: atom_id res chain seq x y z
N MET A 1 35.34 -19.61 49.85
CA MET A 1 34.86 -18.89 48.64
C MET A 1 35.71 -17.64 48.45
N PRO A 2 36.13 -17.28 47.23
CA PRO A 2 36.88 -16.04 47.00
C PRO A 2 36.01 -14.80 47.25
N PRO A 3 36.57 -13.70 47.79
CA PRO A 3 35.81 -12.48 48.06
C PRO A 3 35.37 -11.81 46.75
N ARG A 4 34.10 -11.37 46.70
CA ARG A 4 33.58 -10.63 45.53
C ARG A 4 34.29 -9.28 45.41
N ARG A 5 34.93 -9.02 44.27
CA ARG A 5 35.54 -7.71 43.96
C ARG A 5 34.49 -6.61 44.05
N SER A 6 34.83 -5.50 44.70
CA SER A 6 33.99 -4.32 44.77
C SER A 6 33.98 -3.60 43.41
N HIS A 7 32.80 -3.51 42.79
CA HIS A 7 32.63 -2.80 41.53
C HIS A 7 32.19 -1.35 41.77
N LYS A 8 32.80 -0.41 41.05
CA LYS A 8 32.42 1.02 41.04
C LYS A 8 30.97 1.14 40.51
N LYS A 9 30.05 1.62 41.34
CA LYS A 9 28.61 1.72 41.01
C LYS A 9 28.39 2.72 39.87
N SER A 10 27.65 2.32 38.83
CA SER A 10 27.18 3.19 37.75
C SER A 10 26.15 4.19 38.31
N ARG A 11 26.44 5.50 38.25
CA ARG A 11 25.55 6.52 38.83
C ARG A 11 24.31 6.75 37.95
N ALA A 12 24.47 6.82 36.62
CA ALA A 12 23.39 7.08 35.68
C ALA A 12 22.72 5.82 35.10
N GLY A 13 23.28 4.63 35.34
CA GLY A 13 22.78 3.35 34.80
C GLY A 13 21.26 3.09 34.92
N CYS A 14 20.71 2.36 33.95
CA CYS A 14 19.29 2.03 33.87
C CYS A 14 18.71 1.38 35.14
N ARG A 15 17.43 1.66 35.43
CA ARG A 15 16.68 1.08 36.57
C ARG A 15 16.67 -0.45 36.54
N ARG A 16 16.57 -1.08 35.36
CA ARG A 16 16.60 -2.55 35.24
C ARG A 16 17.93 -3.15 35.71
N CYS A 17 19.08 -2.54 35.37
CA CYS A 17 20.39 -2.99 35.88
C CYS A 17 20.59 -2.63 37.36
N LYS A 18 20.11 -1.47 37.81
CA LYS A 18 20.12 -1.06 39.24
C LYS A 18 19.34 -2.05 40.10
N ASN A 19 18.11 -2.43 39.70
CA ASN A 19 17.28 -3.42 40.40
C ASN A 19 17.94 -4.81 40.42
N ARG A 20 18.56 -5.23 39.30
CA ARG A 20 19.35 -6.48 39.21
C ARG A 20 20.69 -6.42 39.96
N LYS A 21 21.08 -5.27 40.51
CA LYS A 21 22.36 -5.02 41.21
C LYS A 21 23.60 -5.36 40.34
N ILE A 22 23.50 -5.15 39.02
CA ILE A 22 24.58 -5.35 38.04
C ILE A 22 25.07 -4.01 37.47
N LYS A 23 26.32 -3.97 36.97
CA LYS A 23 26.87 -2.77 36.33
C LYS A 23 26.11 -2.49 35.03
N CYS A 24 25.65 -1.25 34.86
CA CYS A 24 25.21 -0.73 33.57
C CYS A 24 26.39 -0.06 32.85
N ASP A 25 26.38 -0.16 31.53
CA ASP A 25 27.31 0.45 30.58
C ASP A 25 26.89 1.86 30.12
N GLU A 26 25.69 2.33 30.53
CA GLU A 26 25.20 3.72 30.31
C GLU A 26 25.06 4.14 28.83
N VAL A 27 25.13 3.19 27.89
CA VAL A 27 24.91 3.39 26.45
C VAL A 27 23.43 3.64 26.15
N HIS A 28 23.15 4.64 25.31
CA HIS A 28 21.83 5.03 24.82
C HIS A 28 21.71 4.70 23.32
N PRO A 29 20.50 4.41 22.79
CA PRO A 29 19.20 4.40 23.47
C PRO A 29 18.96 3.13 24.31
N ARG A 30 19.80 2.10 24.23
CA ARG A 30 19.62 0.86 25.00
C ARG A 30 20.96 0.35 25.53
N CYS A 31 21.03 0.12 26.84
CA CYS A 31 22.25 -0.40 27.46
C CYS A 31 22.51 -1.86 27.04
N GLY A 32 23.77 -2.24 26.87
CA GLY A 32 24.19 -3.54 26.33
C GLY A 32 23.72 -4.74 27.17
N ASN A 33 23.59 -4.57 28.48
CA ASN A 33 23.02 -5.61 29.36
C ASN A 33 21.52 -5.83 29.14
N CYS A 34 20.74 -4.78 28.85
CA CYS A 34 19.33 -4.94 28.49
C CYS A 34 19.18 -5.46 27.05
N ALA A 35 20.04 -5.02 26.13
CA ALA A 35 20.08 -5.53 24.75
C ALA A 35 20.36 -7.03 24.70
N LYS A 36 21.45 -7.50 25.34
CA LYS A 36 21.85 -8.92 25.38
C LYS A 36 20.81 -9.85 25.99
N HIS A 37 19.98 -9.34 26.91
CA HIS A 37 18.94 -10.12 27.57
C HIS A 37 17.56 -9.99 26.93
N GLY A 38 17.41 -9.27 25.80
CA GLY A 38 16.12 -9.07 25.13
C GLY A 38 15.11 -8.19 25.90
N VAL A 39 15.43 -7.75 27.11
CA VAL A 39 14.48 -7.02 27.99
C VAL A 39 14.40 -5.52 27.68
N PRO A 40 13.24 -4.88 27.90
CA PRO A 40 13.09 -3.42 27.77
C PRO A 40 14.10 -2.64 28.64
N CYS A 41 14.54 -1.50 28.13
CA CYS A 41 15.40 -0.55 28.83
C CYS A 41 14.69 0.79 28.92
N ASP A 42 14.74 1.42 30.09
CA ASP A 42 14.17 2.74 30.38
C ASP A 42 14.79 3.86 29.52
N PHE A 43 16.05 3.71 29.10
CA PHE A 43 16.69 4.60 28.11
C PHE A 43 16.01 4.59 26.72
N SER A 44 15.23 3.55 26.40
CA SER A 44 14.58 3.36 25.09
C SER A 44 13.05 3.45 25.14
N ASN A 45 12.46 3.36 26.34
CA ASN A 45 11.02 3.43 26.57
C ASN A 45 10.77 4.03 27.95
N PRO A 46 10.40 5.32 28.07
CA PRO A 46 10.08 5.93 29.35
C PRO A 46 8.86 5.27 30.01
N ASP A 47 7.94 4.65 29.28
CA ASP A 47 6.72 4.04 29.84
C ASP A 47 6.99 2.75 30.65
N VAL A 48 8.18 2.16 30.48
CA VAL A 48 8.67 1.04 31.33
C VAL A 48 8.84 1.48 32.80
N LEU A 49 8.86 2.79 33.07
CA LEU A 49 8.95 3.37 34.40
C LEU A 49 7.73 3.03 35.27
N GLU A 50 6.51 3.19 34.74
CA GLU A 50 5.25 2.97 35.48
C GLU A 50 5.05 1.50 35.83
N GLN A 51 5.28 0.60 34.85
CA GLN A 51 5.16 -0.84 35.02
C GLN A 51 6.14 -1.39 36.08
N LEU A 52 7.31 -0.75 36.23
CA LEU A 52 8.30 -1.12 37.26
C LEU A 52 8.00 -0.54 38.64
N THR A 53 7.24 0.56 38.74
CA THR A 53 6.79 1.10 40.04
C THR A 53 5.55 0.38 40.57
N ALA A 54 4.62 0.00 39.70
CA ALA A 54 3.39 -0.71 40.06
C ALA A 54 3.64 -2.13 40.64
N ALA A 55 4.78 -2.76 40.31
CA ALA A 55 5.11 -4.13 40.72
C ALA A 55 5.79 -4.23 42.11
N THR A 56 5.49 -3.30 43.04
CA THR A 56 6.06 -3.31 44.40
C THR A 56 4.98 -3.69 45.43
N PRO A 57 5.02 -4.88 46.06
CA PRO A 57 4.05 -5.23 47.09
C PRO A 57 4.39 -4.54 48.41
N THR A 58 3.62 -3.52 48.77
CA THR A 58 3.71 -2.89 50.10
C THR A 58 3.13 -3.85 51.13
N VAL A 59 3.96 -4.27 52.09
CA VAL A 59 3.52 -5.08 53.23
C VAL A 59 2.83 -4.16 54.24
N SER A 60 1.54 -4.39 54.49
CA SER A 60 0.84 -3.86 55.66
C SER A 60 -0.14 -4.92 56.13
N ALA A 61 -0.02 -5.29 57.40
CA ALA A 61 -0.85 -6.31 58.03
C ALA A 61 -1.99 -5.64 58.80
N GLU A 62 -3.19 -6.23 58.73
CA GLU A 62 -4.09 -6.36 59.88
C GLU A 62 -5.16 -7.44 59.61
N SER A 63 -5.79 -7.92 60.69
CA SER A 63 -6.33 -9.29 60.77
C SER A 63 -7.87 -9.39 60.76
N SER A 64 -8.35 -10.62 60.52
CA SER A 64 -9.66 -11.18 60.92
C SER A 64 -10.89 -10.89 60.01
N ILE A 65 -11.88 -11.79 59.85
CA ILE A 65 -12.01 -13.23 60.21
C ILE A 65 -13.08 -13.90 59.30
N GLY A 66 -12.92 -15.19 58.99
CA GLY A 66 -14.05 -16.14 59.05
C GLY A 66 -14.55 -16.86 57.78
N ALA A 67 -14.31 -18.18 57.73
CA ALA A 67 -15.25 -19.28 57.44
C ALA A 67 -15.96 -19.38 56.05
N LEU A 68 -16.15 -20.56 55.43
CA LEU A 68 -15.75 -21.95 55.73
C LEU A 68 -15.66 -22.81 54.43
N THR A 69 -14.87 -23.87 54.53
CA THR A 69 -14.52 -25.01 53.65
C THR A 69 -15.66 -26.03 53.35
N PRO A 70 -15.45 -27.16 52.60
CA PRO A 70 -14.48 -27.48 51.52
C PRO A 70 -15.04 -28.36 50.34
N SER A 71 -14.18 -28.66 49.36
CA SER A 71 -14.21 -29.87 48.51
C SER A 71 -13.19 -30.91 49.05
N PRO A 72 -13.18 -32.21 48.64
CA PRO A 72 -12.17 -32.56 47.63
C PRO A 72 -12.50 -33.75 46.71
N SER A 73 -11.74 -33.85 45.61
CA SER A 73 -11.55 -35.06 44.81
C SER A 73 -10.32 -35.87 45.28
N ALA A 74 -10.22 -37.14 44.88
CA ALA A 74 -8.97 -37.92 44.95
C ALA A 74 -8.87 -38.93 43.80
N THR A 75 -7.65 -39.33 43.45
CA THR A 75 -7.28 -39.94 42.15
C THR A 75 -6.31 -41.12 42.33
N ILE A 76 -6.11 -41.91 41.26
CA ILE A 76 -4.98 -42.83 40.98
C ILE A 76 -5.03 -44.23 41.62
N ASN A 77 -5.16 -45.29 40.79
CA ASN A 77 -4.13 -46.33 40.60
C ASN A 77 -4.53 -47.42 39.57
N ALA A 78 -3.54 -47.85 38.78
CA ALA A 78 -3.50 -49.11 38.02
C ALA A 78 -2.36 -49.99 38.63
N PRO A 79 -2.13 -51.30 38.31
CA PRO A 79 -1.92 -51.80 36.94
C PRO A 79 -2.26 -53.31 36.67
N ARG A 80 -1.86 -53.77 35.46
CA ARG A 80 -1.49 -55.16 35.01
C ARG A 80 -2.50 -55.99 34.19
N THR A 81 -2.00 -56.38 33.01
CA THR A 81 -2.43 -57.47 32.10
C THR A 81 -1.86 -58.82 32.58
N PRO A 82 -2.33 -60.02 32.09
CA PRO A 82 -1.81 -60.57 30.81
C PRO A 82 -2.66 -61.60 30.00
N LEU A 83 -2.26 -61.78 28.73
CA LEU A 83 -2.15 -63.06 27.94
C LEU A 83 -3.32 -63.76 27.17
N THR A 84 -3.08 -63.87 25.85
CA THR A 84 -3.28 -65.01 24.89
C THR A 84 -4.54 -65.26 24.02
N ARG A 85 -4.21 -65.59 22.75
CA ARG A 85 -4.95 -66.08 21.54
C ARG A 85 -5.12 -67.64 21.63
N PRO A 86 -5.92 -68.43 20.83
CA PRO A 86 -6.12 -68.24 19.37
C PRO A 86 -7.32 -68.87 18.55
N ARG A 87 -7.56 -68.27 17.36
CA ARG A 87 -7.78 -68.88 15.99
C ARG A 87 -8.97 -69.85 15.67
N ALA A 88 -9.97 -69.31 14.93
CA ALA A 88 -10.57 -69.75 13.61
C ALA A 88 -11.03 -71.22 13.36
N PRO A 89 -11.70 -71.60 12.23
CA PRO A 89 -12.30 -70.80 11.13
C PRO A 89 -13.76 -71.19 10.74
N SER A 90 -14.46 -70.34 9.97
CA SER A 90 -15.43 -70.78 8.92
C SER A 90 -15.97 -69.61 8.07
N SER A 91 -16.32 -69.92 6.82
CA SER A 91 -16.95 -69.09 5.77
C SER A 91 -17.50 -70.08 4.71
N PRO A 92 -18.33 -69.70 3.71
CA PRO A 92 -18.83 -68.37 3.35
C PRO A 92 -20.36 -68.28 3.12
N VAL A 93 -20.92 -67.06 3.10
CA VAL A 93 -22.15 -66.74 2.32
C VAL A 93 -21.94 -65.43 1.56
N ARG A 94 -22.50 -65.36 0.35
CA ARG A 94 -22.20 -64.44 -0.74
C ARG A 94 -23.19 -63.25 -0.74
N VAL A 95 -22.69 -62.02 -0.72
CA VAL A 95 -23.51 -60.79 -0.82
C VAL A 95 -23.21 -60.05 -2.14
N PRO A 96 -24.20 -59.54 -2.89
CA PRO A 96 -23.98 -58.83 -4.16
C PRO A 96 -23.38 -57.42 -3.99
N ARG A 97 -22.64 -56.94 -4.99
CA ARG A 97 -22.12 -55.57 -5.11
C ARG A 97 -23.11 -54.63 -5.82
N PRO A 98 -23.15 -53.35 -5.43
CA PRO A 98 -23.36 -52.22 -6.36
C PRO A 98 -22.03 -51.51 -6.72
N ASN A 99 -22.07 -50.69 -7.77
CA ASN A 99 -20.91 -50.02 -8.38
C ASN A 99 -20.39 -48.78 -7.60
N PRO A 100 -19.15 -48.33 -7.87
CA PRO A 100 -18.58 -47.12 -7.28
C PRO A 100 -19.07 -45.83 -7.97
N SER A 101 -19.42 -44.83 -7.17
CA SER A 101 -19.59 -43.43 -7.58
C SER A 101 -18.27 -42.65 -7.41
N PRO A 102 -18.03 -41.56 -8.17
CA PRO A 102 -16.78 -40.80 -8.08
C PRO A 102 -16.62 -40.05 -6.74
N PRO A 103 -15.37 -39.70 -6.34
CA PRO A 103 -15.08 -39.11 -5.03
C PRO A 103 -15.59 -37.66 -4.93
N THR A 104 -16.39 -37.39 -3.91
CA THR A 104 -16.86 -36.04 -3.57
C THR A 104 -15.68 -35.17 -3.10
N SER A 105 -15.49 -34.02 -3.72
CA SER A 105 -14.44 -33.06 -3.36
C SER A 105 -14.66 -32.48 -1.96
N VAL A 106 -13.66 -32.63 -1.07
CA VAL A 106 -13.62 -31.92 0.22
C VAL A 106 -13.02 -30.54 0.00
N TYR A 107 -13.78 -29.68 -0.67
CA TYR A 107 -13.51 -28.25 -0.76
C TYR A 107 -14.83 -27.49 -0.69
N SER A 108 -15.36 -27.36 0.52
CA SER A 108 -16.53 -26.51 0.78
C SER A 108 -16.15 -25.05 0.54
N GLN A 109 -16.42 -24.56 -0.67
CA GLN A 109 -16.54 -23.13 -0.90
C GLN A 109 -17.59 -22.56 0.09
N PRO A 110 -17.42 -21.33 0.59
CA PRO A 110 -18.47 -20.69 1.35
C PRO A 110 -19.66 -20.41 0.42
N SER A 111 -20.63 -21.31 0.42
CA SER A 111 -21.93 -21.09 -0.20
C SER A 111 -22.51 -19.80 0.35
N ILE A 112 -22.76 -18.81 -0.52
CA ILE A 112 -23.52 -17.62 -0.16
C ILE A 112 -24.92 -18.11 0.18
N SER A 113 -25.23 -18.19 1.47
CA SER A 113 -26.55 -18.59 1.94
C SER A 113 -27.58 -17.57 1.45
N SER A 114 -28.38 -17.96 0.46
CA SER A 114 -29.60 -17.27 0.07
C SER A 114 -30.62 -17.32 1.20
N ALA A 115 -30.41 -16.51 2.23
CA ALA A 115 -31.36 -16.31 3.30
C ALA A 115 -32.58 -15.55 2.74
N THR A 116 -33.76 -16.15 2.86
CA THR A 116 -35.02 -15.50 2.52
C THR A 116 -35.37 -14.44 3.59
N SER A 117 -34.80 -13.25 3.41
CA SER A 117 -35.15 -12.00 4.09
C SER A 117 -35.39 -10.94 3.02
N ASP A 118 -36.34 -10.02 3.24
CA ASP A 118 -36.76 -9.03 2.24
C ASP A 118 -35.58 -8.34 1.54
N PRO A 119 -35.50 -8.39 0.19
CA PRO A 119 -34.49 -7.65 -0.54
C PRO A 119 -34.73 -6.13 -0.45
N ASN A 120 -33.65 -5.35 -0.50
CA ASN A 120 -33.63 -3.92 -0.86
C ASN A 120 -34.08 -2.85 0.14
N HIS A 121 -34.27 -3.12 1.45
CA HIS A 121 -34.49 -2.03 2.43
C HIS A 121 -33.22 -1.61 3.19
N GLY A 122 -32.46 -2.55 3.76
CA GLY A 122 -31.19 -2.26 4.44
C GLY A 122 -30.13 -1.72 3.47
N ASP A 123 -29.91 -2.44 2.38
CA ASP A 123 -28.89 -2.12 1.38
C ASP A 123 -29.20 -0.79 0.66
N ARG A 124 -30.46 -0.55 0.28
CA ARG A 124 -30.87 0.71 -0.35
C ARG A 124 -30.69 1.94 0.57
N MET A 125 -30.98 1.81 1.87
CA MET A 125 -30.75 2.90 2.81
C MET A 125 -29.25 3.17 3.00
N LEU A 126 -28.43 2.12 2.98
CA LEU A 126 -26.98 2.24 2.96
C LEU A 126 -26.49 2.94 1.67
N GLU A 127 -26.94 2.53 0.49
CA GLU A 127 -26.59 3.16 -0.80
C GLU A 127 -26.95 4.65 -0.83
N LEU A 128 -28.15 5.01 -0.37
CA LEU A 128 -28.58 6.41 -0.25
C LEU A 128 -27.67 7.19 0.72
N ARG A 129 -27.30 6.59 1.87
CA ARG A 129 -26.35 7.20 2.82
C ARG A 129 -24.96 7.37 2.20
N LEU A 130 -24.46 6.37 1.48
CA LEU A 130 -23.16 6.40 0.80
C LEU A 130 -23.12 7.48 -0.29
N MET A 131 -24.13 7.54 -1.16
CA MET A 131 -24.24 8.54 -2.23
C MET A 131 -24.40 9.97 -1.68
N HIS A 132 -25.18 10.13 -0.59
CA HIS A 132 -25.30 11.40 0.12
C HIS A 132 -23.95 11.83 0.75
N HIS A 133 -23.24 10.90 1.39
CA HIS A 133 -21.91 11.17 1.96
C HIS A 133 -20.85 11.45 0.90
N TYR A 134 -20.95 10.81 -0.27
CA TYR A 134 -20.09 11.10 -1.41
C TYR A 134 -20.27 12.55 -1.87
N THR A 135 -21.50 12.93 -2.23
CA THR A 135 -21.83 14.23 -2.83
C THR A 135 -21.67 15.40 -1.85
N ASN A 136 -21.87 15.20 -0.54
CA ASN A 136 -21.69 16.28 0.43
C ASN A 136 -20.27 16.39 1.01
N VAL A 137 -19.55 15.28 1.15
CA VAL A 137 -18.28 15.23 1.93
C VAL A 137 -17.13 14.62 1.13
N THR A 138 -17.30 13.43 0.56
CA THR A 138 -16.15 12.64 0.05
C THR A 138 -15.56 13.18 -1.23
N SER A 139 -16.38 13.69 -2.17
CA SER A 139 -15.91 14.29 -3.42
C SER A 139 -14.91 15.43 -3.19
N LYS A 140 -15.11 16.22 -2.12
CA LYS A 140 -14.22 17.31 -1.70
C LYS A 140 -12.88 16.85 -1.10
N THR A 141 -12.71 15.54 -0.87
CA THR A 141 -11.45 14.96 -0.35
C THR A 141 -10.54 14.39 -1.44
N LEU A 142 -10.91 14.53 -2.71
CA LEU A 142 -10.17 14.02 -3.88
C LEU A 142 -9.01 14.93 -4.33
N LEU A 143 -8.65 15.96 -3.55
CA LEU A 143 -7.44 16.80 -3.72
C LEU A 143 -7.34 17.50 -5.09
N THR A 144 -8.43 18.16 -5.48
CA THR A 144 -8.54 18.96 -6.70
C THR A 144 -8.14 20.41 -6.46
N ASN A 145 -7.47 21.04 -7.45
CA ASN A 145 -6.96 22.41 -7.30
C ASN A 145 -7.83 23.48 -7.97
N SER A 146 -9.02 23.12 -8.46
CA SER A 146 -9.94 24.06 -9.10
C SER A 146 -11.41 23.80 -8.69
N PRO A 147 -12.22 24.85 -8.47
CA PRO A 147 -13.65 24.70 -8.18
C PRO A 147 -14.41 23.97 -9.29
N ALA A 148 -13.95 24.08 -10.55
CA ALA A 148 -14.55 23.37 -11.67
C ALA A 148 -14.32 21.84 -11.59
N ALA A 149 -13.16 21.39 -11.11
CA ALA A 149 -12.90 19.98 -10.88
C ALA A 149 -13.66 19.45 -9.65
N GLU A 150 -13.74 20.23 -8.56
CA GLU A 150 -14.62 19.91 -7.42
C GLU A 150 -16.05 19.67 -7.88
N ASP A 151 -16.57 20.56 -8.74
CA ASP A 151 -17.92 20.48 -9.27
C ASP A 151 -18.17 19.23 -10.13
N ILE A 152 -17.18 18.85 -10.95
CA ILE A 152 -17.21 17.62 -11.74
C ILE A 152 -17.31 16.40 -10.82
N TRP A 153 -16.41 16.27 -9.84
CA TRP A 153 -16.43 15.13 -8.92
C TRP A 153 -17.69 15.09 -8.05
N GLN A 154 -18.25 16.26 -7.71
CA GLN A 154 -19.45 16.38 -6.89
C GLN A 154 -20.75 16.12 -7.67
N ARG A 155 -20.86 16.60 -8.92
CA ARG A 155 -22.11 16.62 -9.70
C ARG A 155 -22.04 15.83 -10.99
N ALA A 156 -21.09 16.13 -11.87
CA ALA A 156 -21.03 15.52 -13.21
C ALA A 156 -20.73 14.01 -13.15
N VAL A 157 -19.80 13.58 -12.28
CA VAL A 157 -19.40 12.18 -12.13
C VAL A 157 -20.56 11.30 -11.63
N PRO A 158 -21.32 11.65 -10.56
CA PRO A 158 -22.55 10.96 -10.21
C PRO A 158 -23.62 10.97 -11.33
N GLN A 159 -23.84 12.09 -12.01
CA GLN A 159 -24.80 12.15 -13.12
C GLN A 159 -24.42 11.20 -14.27
N MET A 160 -23.13 11.09 -14.59
CA MET A 160 -22.62 10.16 -15.59
C MET A 160 -22.83 8.70 -15.19
N ALA A 161 -22.65 8.36 -13.90
CA ALA A 161 -22.89 7.01 -13.39
C ALA A 161 -24.35 6.55 -13.57
N PHE A 162 -25.31 7.48 -13.45
CA PHE A 162 -26.74 7.23 -13.62
C PHE A 162 -27.26 7.42 -15.05
N SER A 163 -26.42 7.85 -16.00
CA SER A 163 -26.83 8.14 -17.38
C SER A 163 -26.72 6.92 -18.31
N GLY A 164 -27.63 6.83 -19.28
CA GLY A 164 -27.65 5.76 -20.29
C GLY A 164 -27.95 4.36 -19.72
N ASN A 165 -27.44 3.32 -20.38
CA ASN A 165 -27.43 1.95 -19.86
C ASN A 165 -26.47 1.88 -18.66
N GLY A 166 -26.98 2.24 -17.48
CA GLY A 166 -26.25 2.69 -16.29
C GLY A 166 -24.82 2.15 -16.14
N LYS A 167 -23.86 3.08 -15.99
CA LYS A 167 -22.44 2.82 -15.81
C LYS A 167 -22.17 2.32 -14.38
N THR A 168 -22.65 1.11 -14.07
CA THR A 168 -22.65 0.49 -12.73
C THR A 168 -21.26 0.45 -12.11
N TYR A 169 -20.23 0.15 -12.89
CA TYR A 169 -18.84 0.16 -12.43
C TYR A 169 -18.39 1.52 -11.83
N LEU A 170 -18.90 2.63 -12.37
CA LEU A 170 -18.63 3.98 -11.87
C LEU A 170 -19.47 4.28 -10.62
N ALA A 171 -20.75 3.87 -10.61
CA ALA A 171 -21.61 3.98 -9.44
C ALA A 171 -21.03 3.22 -8.24
N ASP A 172 -20.58 1.98 -8.44
CA ASP A 172 -19.94 1.16 -7.42
C ASP A 172 -18.61 1.75 -6.96
N ALA A 173 -17.82 2.37 -7.85
CA ALA A 173 -16.58 3.06 -7.45
C ALA A 173 -16.88 4.25 -6.52
N ILE A 174 -17.90 5.05 -6.85
CA ILE A 174 -18.38 6.18 -6.03
C ILE A 174 -18.82 5.68 -4.64
N LEU A 175 -19.66 4.63 -4.59
CA LEU A 175 -20.16 4.05 -3.35
C LEU A 175 -19.02 3.42 -2.52
N SER A 176 -18.07 2.75 -3.16
CA SER A 176 -16.90 2.14 -2.51
C SER A 176 -16.00 3.19 -1.84
N VAL A 177 -15.69 4.29 -2.54
CA VAL A 177 -14.89 5.39 -2.00
C VAL A 177 -15.62 6.09 -0.85
N ALA A 178 -16.94 6.27 -0.94
CA ALA A 178 -17.75 6.81 0.16
C ALA A 178 -17.80 5.88 1.38
N ALA A 179 -17.92 4.56 1.16
CA ALA A 179 -17.91 3.56 2.23
C ALA A 179 -16.53 3.49 2.91
N LEU A 180 -15.44 3.58 2.14
CA LEU A 180 -14.07 3.64 2.65
C LEU A 180 -13.84 4.88 3.54
N HIS A 181 -14.36 6.03 3.12
CA HIS A 181 -14.28 7.29 3.88
C HIS A 181 -15.16 7.28 5.14
N LEU A 182 -16.36 6.68 5.10
CA LEU A 182 -17.14 6.48 6.33
C LEU A 182 -16.46 5.47 7.27
N ARG A 183 -15.86 4.41 6.73
CA ARG A 183 -15.07 3.42 7.50
C ARG A 183 -13.87 4.06 8.21
N SER A 184 -13.24 5.10 7.67
CA SER A 184 -12.14 5.78 8.38
C SER A 184 -12.61 6.60 9.58
N MET A 185 -13.88 7.04 9.57
CA MET A 185 -14.52 7.73 10.71
C MET A 185 -15.12 6.75 11.73
N ALA A 186 -15.54 5.56 11.28
CA ALA A 186 -16.17 4.52 12.09
C ALA A 186 -15.53 3.14 11.79
N PRO A 187 -14.27 2.90 12.22
CA PRO A 187 -13.51 1.70 11.85
C PRO A 187 -14.10 0.39 12.37
N ASP A 188 -14.84 0.42 13.48
CA ASP A 188 -15.48 -0.74 14.09
C ASP A 188 -16.80 -1.16 13.41
N ASP A 189 -17.32 -0.34 12.49
CA ASP A 189 -18.57 -0.63 11.77
C ASP A 189 -18.35 -1.71 10.70
N LYS A 190 -18.65 -2.95 11.08
CA LYS A 190 -18.57 -4.14 10.21
C LYS A 190 -19.43 -4.03 8.95
N CYS A 191 -20.49 -3.22 8.94
CA CYS A 191 -21.30 -3.00 7.74
C CYS A 191 -20.54 -2.09 6.76
N LEU A 192 -19.88 -1.03 7.23
CA LEU A 192 -19.02 -0.18 6.37
C LEU A 192 -17.79 -0.93 5.86
N VAL A 193 -17.18 -1.81 6.66
CA VAL A 193 -16.12 -2.72 6.20
C VAL A 193 -16.60 -3.59 5.05
N ARG A 194 -17.74 -4.28 5.21
CA ARG A 194 -18.33 -5.13 4.16
C ARG A 194 -18.70 -4.33 2.92
N ALA A 195 -19.37 -3.20 3.08
CA ALA A 195 -19.80 -2.35 1.97
C ALA A 195 -18.62 -1.84 1.15
N SER A 196 -17.57 -1.33 1.82
CA SER A 196 -16.34 -0.90 1.16
C SER A 196 -15.74 -2.03 0.31
N HIS A 197 -15.57 -3.24 0.86
CA HIS A 197 -15.03 -4.37 0.08
C HIS A 197 -15.99 -4.88 -1.01
N ALA A 198 -17.30 -4.87 -0.78
CA ALA A 198 -18.31 -5.34 -1.73
C ALA A 198 -18.40 -4.42 -2.97
N TYR A 199 -18.56 -3.11 -2.77
CA TYR A 199 -18.59 -2.15 -3.88
C TYR A 199 -17.21 -2.05 -4.57
N SER A 200 -16.09 -2.22 -3.86
CA SER A 200 -14.77 -2.37 -4.49
C SER A 200 -14.73 -3.51 -5.51
N ALA A 201 -15.18 -4.70 -5.09
CA ALA A 201 -15.14 -5.90 -5.91
C ALA A 201 -16.16 -5.84 -7.06
N SER A 202 -17.36 -5.33 -6.80
CA SER A 202 -18.39 -5.10 -7.82
C SER A 202 -17.93 -4.12 -8.89
N SER A 203 -17.39 -2.96 -8.47
CA SER A 203 -16.82 -1.95 -9.37
C SER A 203 -15.72 -2.56 -10.24
N LEU A 204 -14.73 -3.22 -9.64
CA LEU A 204 -13.61 -3.82 -10.38
C LEU A 204 -14.08 -4.90 -11.37
N SER A 205 -15.04 -5.74 -10.97
CA SER A 205 -15.60 -6.80 -11.83
C SER A 205 -16.35 -6.22 -13.05
N ALA A 206 -17.27 -5.28 -12.80
CA ALA A 206 -18.03 -4.62 -13.86
C ALA A 206 -17.15 -3.75 -14.76
N TYR A 207 -16.11 -3.14 -14.18
CA TYR A 207 -15.10 -2.35 -14.89
C TYR A 207 -14.27 -3.22 -15.84
N CYS A 208 -13.74 -4.35 -15.37
CA CYS A 208 -13.01 -5.31 -16.22
C CYS A 208 -13.90 -5.85 -17.34
N ALA A 209 -15.14 -6.23 -17.05
CA ALA A 209 -16.09 -6.67 -18.08
C ALA A 209 -16.37 -5.58 -19.14
N SER A 210 -16.45 -4.30 -18.73
CA SER A 210 -16.59 -3.18 -19.68
C SER A 210 -15.31 -2.90 -20.49
N LEU A 211 -14.12 -3.24 -19.99
CA LEU A 211 -12.88 -3.16 -20.76
C LEU A 211 -12.76 -4.31 -21.77
N GLU A 212 -13.14 -5.53 -21.37
CA GLU A 212 -13.18 -6.72 -22.23
C GLU A 212 -14.19 -6.56 -23.39
N ALA A 213 -15.31 -5.87 -23.15
CA ALA A 213 -16.27 -5.49 -24.18
C ALA A 213 -15.78 -4.37 -25.13
N GLY A 214 -14.67 -3.70 -24.80
CA GLY A 214 -14.04 -2.67 -25.61
C GLY A 214 -14.30 -1.23 -25.14
N ILE A 215 -13.30 -0.37 -25.35
CA ILE A 215 -13.40 1.07 -25.11
C ILE A 215 -14.07 1.73 -26.32
N THR A 216 -15.01 2.63 -26.06
CA THR A 216 -15.84 3.35 -27.03
C THR A 216 -16.01 4.81 -26.62
N ALA A 217 -16.51 5.65 -27.53
CA ALA A 217 -16.78 7.05 -27.24
C ALA A 217 -17.74 7.27 -26.05
N ASP A 218 -18.74 6.40 -25.84
CA ASP A 218 -19.70 6.54 -24.73
C ASP A 218 -19.10 6.14 -23.37
N ASN A 219 -18.25 5.12 -23.31
CA ASN A 219 -17.72 4.61 -22.04
C ASN A 219 -16.34 5.18 -21.67
N ALA A 220 -15.60 5.80 -22.60
CA ALA A 220 -14.23 6.29 -22.38
C ALA A 220 -14.07 7.23 -21.17
N GLU A 221 -14.96 8.21 -21.00
CA GLU A 221 -14.94 9.13 -19.85
C GLU A 221 -15.20 8.39 -18.53
N ALA A 222 -16.24 7.55 -18.51
CA ALA A 222 -16.65 6.81 -17.33
C ALA A 222 -15.57 5.80 -16.90
N LEU A 223 -14.91 5.12 -17.85
CA LEU A 223 -13.80 4.22 -17.59
C LEU A 223 -12.59 4.98 -17.01
N PHE A 224 -12.23 6.14 -17.54
CA PHE A 224 -11.15 6.98 -17.00
C PHE A 224 -11.44 7.45 -15.55
N LEU A 225 -12.66 7.94 -15.30
CA LEU A 225 -13.09 8.40 -13.98
C LEU A 225 -13.16 7.24 -12.97
N THR A 226 -13.62 6.07 -13.40
CA THR A 226 -13.64 4.84 -12.59
C THR A 226 -12.22 4.38 -12.25
N ALA A 227 -11.31 4.35 -13.22
CA ALA A 227 -9.90 4.00 -13.00
C ALA A 227 -9.25 4.94 -11.97
N THR A 228 -9.59 6.24 -12.03
CA THR A 228 -9.12 7.25 -11.08
C THR A 228 -9.64 7.00 -9.67
N LEU A 229 -10.94 6.68 -9.52
CA LEU A 229 -11.52 6.31 -8.22
C LEU A 229 -10.94 4.99 -7.68
N ILE A 230 -10.70 3.99 -8.54
CA ILE A 230 -10.01 2.74 -8.16
C ILE A 230 -8.58 3.02 -7.68
N ALA A 231 -7.83 3.91 -8.35
CA ALA A 231 -6.49 4.30 -7.92
C ALA A 231 -6.48 5.08 -6.59
N PHE A 232 -7.43 6.00 -6.39
CA PHE A 232 -7.65 6.65 -5.10
C PHE A 232 -7.98 5.62 -4.01
N GLN A 233 -8.89 4.69 -4.28
CA GLN A 233 -9.34 3.68 -3.33
C GLN A 233 -8.22 2.69 -2.97
N ALA A 234 -7.44 2.24 -3.95
CA ALA A 234 -6.25 1.41 -3.73
C ALA A 234 -5.19 2.15 -2.90
N SER A 235 -5.11 3.48 -3.06
CA SER A 235 -4.24 4.33 -2.25
C SER A 235 -4.72 4.41 -0.79
N ALA A 236 -5.97 4.81 -0.59
CA ALA A 236 -6.58 5.02 0.73
C ALA A 236 -6.82 3.73 1.52
N SER A 237 -7.02 2.58 0.86
CA SER A 237 -7.22 1.28 1.54
C SER A 237 -6.03 0.88 2.41
N ARG A 238 -4.83 1.40 2.13
CA ARG A 238 -3.61 1.22 2.93
C ARG A 238 -3.75 1.78 4.36
N LEU A 239 -4.72 2.67 4.64
CA LEU A 239 -5.06 3.09 6.01
C LEU A 239 -5.44 1.90 6.90
N PHE A 240 -6.16 0.92 6.35
CA PHE A 240 -6.65 -0.25 7.06
C PHE A 240 -5.72 -1.47 6.98
N ILE A 241 -4.62 -1.36 6.23
CA ILE A 241 -3.53 -2.33 6.28
C ILE A 241 -2.65 -1.94 7.47
N LYS A 242 -3.08 -2.37 8.65
CA LYS A 242 -2.45 -2.06 9.92
C LYS A 242 -2.25 -3.36 10.70
N ASP A 243 -1.03 -3.55 11.20
CA ASP A 243 -0.65 -4.46 12.29
C ASP A 243 -1.53 -5.72 12.45
N ASP A 244 -1.29 -6.75 11.62
CA ASP A 244 -1.66 -8.13 11.95
C ASP A 244 -0.78 -8.62 13.11
N GLY A 245 -1.00 -8.03 14.28
CA GLY A 245 -0.39 -8.33 15.57
C GLY A 245 -0.86 -9.65 16.20
N ASP A 246 -1.41 -10.55 15.37
CA ASP A 246 -1.63 -11.97 15.66
C ASP A 246 -0.53 -12.85 15.00
N THR A 247 0.55 -12.22 14.50
CA THR A 247 1.76 -12.92 14.07
C THR A 247 2.51 -13.46 15.31
N ASP A 248 2.82 -14.76 15.31
CA ASP A 248 3.57 -15.46 16.37
C ASP A 248 4.83 -14.66 16.79
N PRO A 249 5.05 -14.37 18.09
CA PRO A 249 6.22 -13.61 18.54
C PRO A 249 7.58 -14.26 18.22
N ASN A 250 7.59 -15.49 17.71
CA ASN A 250 8.77 -16.16 17.17
C ASN A 250 9.09 -15.76 15.71
N ASP A 251 8.10 -15.31 14.91
CA ASP A 251 8.31 -14.81 13.54
C ASP A 251 8.65 -13.31 13.54
N SER A 252 9.77 -13.01 14.18
CA SER A 252 10.31 -11.66 14.43
C SER A 252 10.69 -10.85 13.17
N ILE A 253 10.31 -11.30 11.97
CA ILE A 253 10.53 -10.62 10.71
C ILE A 253 9.27 -10.64 9.83
N SER A 254 8.19 -10.00 10.32
CA SER A 254 7.12 -9.50 9.44
C SER A 254 7.74 -8.50 8.46
N ARG A 255 8.20 -9.03 7.31
CA ARG A 255 8.93 -8.26 6.29
C ARG A 255 7.98 -7.27 5.67
N TYR A 256 8.13 -6.00 6.06
CA TYR A 256 7.46 -4.88 5.43
C TYR A 256 7.41 -5.04 3.91
N THR A 257 6.22 -4.87 3.36
CA THR A 257 5.97 -5.03 1.92
C THR A 257 5.54 -3.68 1.35
N PRO A 258 6.31 -3.12 0.39
CA PRO A 258 5.97 -1.87 -0.27
C PRO A 258 4.53 -1.87 -0.83
N PRO A 259 3.81 -0.74 -0.82
CA PRO A 259 2.44 -0.65 -1.33
C PRO A 259 2.40 -0.64 -2.87
N LEU A 260 2.77 -1.77 -3.49
CA LEU A 260 2.75 -1.94 -4.95
C LEU A 260 1.36 -1.69 -5.56
N SER A 261 0.29 -1.94 -4.80
CA SER A 261 -1.09 -1.65 -5.20
C SER A 261 -1.34 -0.18 -5.56
N TRP A 262 -0.68 0.77 -4.90
CA TRP A 262 -0.71 2.19 -5.28
C TRP A 262 -0.23 2.33 -6.73
N PHE A 263 1.00 1.88 -6.99
CA PHE A 263 1.66 2.02 -8.28
C PHE A 263 0.92 1.29 -9.41
N HIS A 264 0.48 0.05 -9.19
CA HIS A 264 -0.23 -0.73 -10.21
C HIS A 264 -1.57 -0.11 -10.60
N ALA A 265 -2.34 0.42 -9.66
CA ALA A 265 -3.61 1.07 -9.98
C ALA A 265 -3.41 2.31 -10.88
N PHE A 266 -2.37 3.09 -10.63
CA PHE A 266 -1.98 4.21 -11.50
C PHE A 266 -1.41 3.78 -12.87
N GLN A 267 -0.73 2.63 -12.99
CA GLN A 267 -0.41 2.07 -14.32
C GLN A 267 -1.69 1.69 -15.09
N GLY A 268 -2.72 1.22 -14.38
CA GLY A 268 -4.07 1.00 -14.91
C GLY A 268 -4.66 2.28 -15.51
N VAL A 269 -4.68 3.38 -14.75
CA VAL A 269 -5.14 4.71 -15.23
C VAL A 269 -4.40 5.12 -16.52
N LYS A 270 -3.07 5.04 -16.54
CA LYS A 270 -2.28 5.37 -17.74
C LYS A 270 -2.62 4.50 -18.95
N THR A 271 -2.88 3.22 -18.72
CA THR A 271 -3.24 2.27 -19.79
C THR A 271 -4.59 2.64 -20.40
N VAL A 272 -5.58 2.99 -19.56
CA VAL A 272 -6.90 3.48 -20.01
C VAL A 272 -6.74 4.76 -20.81
N VAL A 273 -6.03 5.75 -20.26
CA VAL A 273 -5.78 7.04 -20.91
C VAL A 273 -5.16 6.86 -22.29
N ALA A 274 -4.13 6.02 -22.44
CA ALA A 274 -3.49 5.78 -23.73
C ALA A 274 -4.44 5.13 -24.76
N ASN A 275 -5.27 4.16 -24.33
CA ASN A 275 -6.20 3.44 -25.19
C ASN A 275 -7.53 4.19 -25.44
N SER A 276 -7.84 5.22 -24.65
CA SER A 276 -9.05 6.04 -24.79
C SER A 276 -8.78 7.48 -25.27
N TRP A 277 -7.50 7.86 -25.44
CA TRP A 277 -7.05 9.24 -25.63
C TRP A 277 -7.85 10.01 -26.69
N GLN A 278 -8.06 9.40 -27.85
CA GLN A 278 -8.80 9.95 -28.99
C GLN A 278 -10.22 10.46 -28.65
N TRP A 279 -10.86 9.90 -27.62
CA TRP A 279 -12.15 10.37 -27.10
C TRP A 279 -11.97 11.34 -25.94
N ILE A 280 -11.16 10.99 -24.93
CA ILE A 280 -11.07 11.79 -23.69
C ILE A 280 -10.32 13.11 -23.87
N CYS A 281 -9.47 13.28 -24.89
CA CYS A 281 -8.80 14.56 -25.16
C CYS A 281 -9.78 15.67 -25.62
N HIS A 282 -10.96 15.28 -26.10
CA HIS A 282 -12.05 16.18 -26.50
C HIS A 282 -13.13 16.35 -25.42
N SER A 283 -12.99 15.70 -24.26
CA SER A 283 -13.97 15.75 -23.18
C SER A 283 -13.77 16.99 -22.30
N ASP A 284 -14.80 17.84 -22.21
CA ASP A 284 -14.82 18.98 -21.29
C ASP A 284 -14.70 18.53 -19.81
N ILE A 285 -15.21 17.34 -19.48
CA ILE A 285 -15.14 16.77 -18.13
C ILE A 285 -13.71 16.30 -17.83
N VAL A 286 -13.17 15.40 -18.67
CA VAL A 286 -11.86 14.79 -18.41
C VAL A 286 -10.74 15.83 -18.51
N LYS A 287 -10.85 16.79 -19.44
CA LYS A 287 -9.88 17.89 -19.56
C LYS A 287 -9.78 18.72 -18.29
N VAL A 288 -10.89 19.16 -17.72
CA VAL A 288 -10.87 19.95 -16.46
C VAL A 288 -10.32 19.13 -15.29
N VAL A 289 -10.57 17.81 -15.24
CA VAL A 289 -9.96 16.93 -14.22
C VAL A 289 -8.44 16.84 -14.40
N ILE A 290 -7.94 16.68 -15.63
CA ILE A 290 -6.49 16.62 -15.93
C ILE A 290 -5.81 17.97 -15.69
N ASP A 291 -6.38 19.07 -16.21
CA ASP A 291 -5.82 20.42 -16.07
C ASP A 291 -5.95 20.98 -14.63
N SER A 292 -6.72 20.32 -13.74
CA SER A 292 -6.72 20.63 -12.30
C SER A 292 -5.49 20.13 -11.54
N GLN A 293 -4.63 19.32 -12.17
CA GLN A 293 -3.40 18.82 -11.56
C GLN A 293 -2.26 19.86 -11.69
N PRO A 294 -1.27 19.88 -10.77
CA PRO A 294 -0.15 20.80 -10.86
C PRO A 294 0.61 20.68 -12.19
N SER A 295 1.12 21.81 -12.71
CA SER A 295 1.82 21.86 -13.99
C SER A 295 3.05 20.95 -14.02
N PHE A 296 2.96 19.86 -14.80
CA PHE A 296 3.95 18.77 -14.79
C PHE A 296 5.16 19.08 -15.68
N GLN A 297 5.88 20.15 -15.36
CA GLN A 297 7.09 20.59 -16.07
C GLN A 297 8.33 19.92 -15.46
N LEU A 298 8.72 18.79 -16.04
CA LEU A 298 9.79 17.96 -15.51
C LEU A 298 11.17 18.36 -16.08
N ASN A 299 12.11 18.73 -15.21
CA ASN A 299 13.52 18.82 -15.61
C ASN A 299 14.07 17.40 -15.81
N LEU A 300 14.30 17.02 -17.07
CA LEU A 300 14.80 15.69 -17.46
C LEU A 300 16.28 15.46 -17.15
N ASN A 301 16.99 16.46 -16.62
CA ASN A 301 18.31 16.29 -16.01
C ASN A 301 18.17 16.06 -14.49
N PRO A 302 18.17 14.81 -13.99
CA PRO A 302 17.97 14.52 -12.56
C PRO A 302 19.18 14.86 -11.69
N ARG A 303 20.27 15.41 -12.27
CA ARG A 303 21.48 15.86 -11.56
C ARG A 303 21.84 17.30 -11.93
N SER A 304 20.83 18.12 -12.23
CA SER A 304 21.04 19.55 -12.39
C SER A 304 21.58 20.19 -11.08
N PRO A 305 22.28 21.35 -11.13
CA PRO A 305 22.89 21.95 -9.94
C PRO A 305 21.90 22.29 -8.83
N ASP A 306 20.63 22.46 -9.19
CA ASP A 306 19.47 22.75 -8.35
C ASP A 306 18.72 21.49 -7.89
N SER A 307 19.26 20.28 -8.15
CA SER A 307 18.65 19.01 -7.75
C SER A 307 18.99 18.61 -6.32
N TYR A 308 17.95 18.45 -5.49
CA TYR A 308 18.07 17.92 -4.14
C TYR A 308 18.36 16.41 -4.12
N PHE A 309 17.70 15.65 -5.00
CA PHE A 309 17.71 14.19 -4.99
C PHE A 309 18.70 13.53 -5.96
N GLY A 310 19.43 14.29 -6.78
CA GLY A 310 20.38 13.76 -7.76
C GLY A 310 21.48 12.87 -7.17
N HIS A 311 21.82 13.09 -5.89
CA HIS A 311 22.73 12.26 -5.11
C HIS A 311 22.28 10.78 -5.00
N MET A 312 20.97 10.49 -5.11
CA MET A 312 20.43 9.11 -5.17
C MET A 312 20.79 8.35 -6.46
N LEU A 313 21.38 9.01 -7.46
CA LEU A 313 21.88 8.38 -8.69
C LEU A 313 23.41 8.11 -8.65
N GLU A 314 24.11 8.45 -7.57
CA GLU A 314 25.53 8.16 -7.40
C GLU A 314 25.83 6.66 -7.55
N GLY A 315 26.93 6.33 -8.24
CA GLY A 315 27.32 4.95 -8.52
C GLY A 315 26.32 4.13 -9.33
N LEU A 316 25.36 4.76 -10.04
CA LEU A 316 24.39 4.03 -10.88
C LEU A 316 25.08 3.33 -12.05
N ALA A 317 26.08 3.95 -12.68
CA ALA A 317 26.83 3.32 -13.77
C ALA A 317 27.50 2.01 -13.30
N ASP A 318 28.15 2.04 -12.13
CA ASP A 318 28.82 0.88 -11.54
C ASP A 318 27.82 -0.21 -11.12
N GLU A 319 26.64 0.18 -10.60
CA GLU A 319 25.56 -0.77 -10.30
C GLU A 319 25.06 -1.51 -11.55
N LEU A 320 24.93 -0.79 -12.67
CA LEU A 320 24.38 -1.34 -13.91
C LEU A 320 25.40 -2.13 -14.75
N MET A 321 26.69 -2.16 -14.37
CA MET A 321 27.69 -3.03 -15.02
C MET A 321 27.32 -4.52 -14.98
N ASN A 322 26.53 -4.94 -13.98
CA ASN A 322 26.08 -6.32 -13.80
C ASN A 322 24.60 -6.54 -14.19
N GLU A 323 23.95 -5.55 -14.79
CA GLU A 323 22.56 -5.65 -15.26
C GLU A 323 22.51 -6.39 -16.62
N ASP A 324 21.37 -7.00 -16.96
CA ASP A 324 21.11 -7.42 -18.34
C ASP A 324 21.27 -6.21 -19.28
N PRO A 325 22.14 -6.24 -20.31
CA PRO A 325 22.31 -5.16 -21.27
C PRO A 325 21.01 -4.65 -21.89
N ARG A 326 20.00 -5.51 -22.06
CA ARG A 326 18.66 -5.15 -22.57
C ARG A 326 17.89 -4.24 -21.60
N LEU A 327 18.17 -4.35 -20.31
CA LEU A 327 17.49 -3.63 -19.23
C LEU A 327 18.26 -2.40 -18.74
N VAL A 328 19.55 -2.24 -19.08
CA VAL A 328 20.38 -1.09 -18.66
C VAL A 328 19.72 0.26 -19.00
N ALA A 329 19.29 0.44 -20.25
CA ALA A 329 18.66 1.70 -20.69
C ALA A 329 17.35 1.98 -19.94
N ALA A 330 16.45 1.00 -19.90
CA ALA A 330 15.15 1.12 -19.21
C ALA A 330 15.32 1.34 -17.69
N THR A 331 16.32 0.72 -17.06
CA THR A 331 16.63 0.87 -15.62
C THR A 331 17.24 2.23 -15.33
N THR A 332 18.13 2.72 -16.20
CA THR A 332 18.68 4.08 -16.12
C THR A 332 17.58 5.12 -16.23
N GLN A 333 16.71 5.00 -17.24
CA GLN A 333 15.57 5.90 -17.44
C GLN A 333 14.58 5.83 -16.28
N ALA A 334 14.28 4.64 -15.74
CA ALA A 334 13.38 4.46 -14.60
C ALA A 334 13.86 5.22 -13.35
N TYR A 335 15.14 5.07 -12.98
CA TYR A 335 15.69 5.80 -11.83
C TYR A 335 15.83 7.30 -12.09
N SER A 336 16.33 7.71 -13.27
CA SER A 336 16.45 9.12 -13.64
C SER A 336 15.11 9.84 -13.62
N HIS A 337 14.07 9.25 -14.23
CA HIS A 337 12.72 9.79 -14.23
C HIS A 337 12.17 9.89 -12.80
N ALA A 338 12.25 8.82 -12.00
CA ALA A 338 11.77 8.84 -10.61
C ALA A 338 12.43 9.96 -9.78
N VAL A 339 13.76 10.15 -9.91
CA VAL A 339 14.49 11.23 -9.22
C VAL A 339 14.10 12.62 -9.74
N SER A 340 13.93 12.81 -11.04
CA SER A 340 13.40 14.06 -11.60
C SER A 340 12.02 14.40 -11.02
N VAL A 341 11.11 13.42 -10.89
CA VAL A 341 9.75 13.67 -10.36
C VAL A 341 9.79 14.03 -8.88
N LEU A 342 10.69 13.42 -8.09
CA LEU A 342 10.92 13.85 -6.71
C LEU A 342 11.47 15.27 -6.62
N ASN A 343 12.42 15.66 -7.48
CA ASN A 343 12.95 17.02 -7.50
C ASN A 343 11.85 18.06 -7.78
N TRP A 344 11.01 17.81 -8.79
CA TRP A 344 9.87 18.67 -9.12
C TRP A 344 8.86 18.74 -7.95
N ALA A 345 8.47 17.60 -7.38
CA ALA A 345 7.49 17.56 -6.28
C ALA A 345 8.00 18.19 -4.97
N HIS A 346 9.30 18.20 -4.72
CA HIS A 346 9.93 18.79 -3.53
C HIS A 346 10.00 20.31 -3.56
N LYS A 347 10.18 20.89 -4.76
CA LYS A 347 10.14 22.34 -4.98
C LYS A 347 8.72 22.89 -5.05
N ASN A 348 7.77 22.08 -5.50
CA ASN A 348 6.41 22.53 -5.75
C ASN A 348 5.70 23.01 -4.46
N TYR A 349 5.17 24.22 -4.48
CA TYR A 349 4.38 24.74 -3.35
C TYR A 349 3.14 23.88 -3.08
N HIS A 350 2.57 23.23 -4.09
CA HIS A 350 1.37 22.41 -3.94
C HIS A 350 1.71 20.99 -3.45
N ALA A 351 1.41 20.69 -2.18
CA ALA A 351 1.80 19.43 -1.56
C ALA A 351 1.31 18.17 -2.31
N ALA A 352 0.11 18.20 -2.91
CA ALA A 352 -0.40 17.06 -3.67
C ALA A 352 0.35 16.78 -4.99
N ALA A 353 1.27 17.66 -5.42
CA ALA A 353 2.21 17.37 -6.51
C ALA A 353 2.98 16.06 -6.28
N ALA A 354 3.28 15.71 -5.02
CA ALA A 354 3.90 14.44 -4.68
C ALA A 354 3.12 13.21 -5.21
N LEU A 355 1.79 13.28 -5.34
CA LEU A 355 0.96 12.20 -5.87
C LEU A 355 1.16 11.95 -7.38
N ALA A 356 1.81 12.86 -8.11
CA ALA A 356 2.24 12.59 -9.48
C ALA A 356 3.34 11.51 -9.55
N PHE A 357 4.07 11.25 -8.46
CA PHE A 357 5.11 10.21 -8.43
C PHE A 357 4.55 8.80 -8.73
N PRO A 358 3.60 8.23 -7.96
CA PRO A 358 3.03 6.93 -8.29
C PRO A 358 2.26 6.93 -9.63
N ALA A 359 1.71 8.09 -10.03
CA ALA A 359 1.08 8.26 -11.35
C ALA A 359 2.08 8.07 -12.51
N THR A 360 3.27 8.66 -12.42
CA THR A 360 4.16 8.84 -13.60
C THR A 360 5.31 7.85 -13.68
N VAL A 361 5.79 7.26 -12.57
CA VAL A 361 6.90 6.29 -12.61
C VAL A 361 6.65 5.12 -13.58
N SER A 362 7.71 4.67 -14.26
CA SER A 362 7.62 3.62 -15.27
C SER A 362 7.33 2.26 -14.65
N ARG A 363 6.76 1.33 -15.43
CA ARG A 363 6.59 -0.08 -15.02
C ARG A 363 7.91 -0.67 -14.51
N ARG A 364 9.02 -0.41 -15.22
CA ARG A 364 10.36 -0.83 -14.81
C ARG A 364 10.75 -0.32 -13.42
N TYR A 365 10.38 0.91 -13.03
CA TYR A 365 10.60 1.38 -11.65
C TYR A 365 9.84 0.53 -10.62
N VAL A 366 8.58 0.20 -10.90
CA VAL A 366 7.76 -0.66 -10.03
C VAL A 366 8.36 -2.06 -9.90
N ASP A 367 8.84 -2.65 -11.00
CA ASP A 367 9.53 -3.95 -10.99
C ASP A 367 10.80 -3.93 -10.10
N LEU A 368 11.53 -2.79 -10.06
CA LEU A 368 12.73 -2.62 -9.23
C LEU A 368 12.38 -2.44 -7.73
N VAL A 369 11.20 -1.88 -7.41
CA VAL A 369 10.65 -1.80 -6.05
C VAL A 369 10.20 -3.18 -5.56
N ASP A 370 9.50 -3.96 -6.40
CA ASP A 370 9.07 -5.33 -6.09
C ASP A 370 10.28 -6.26 -5.88
N ALA A 371 11.30 -6.13 -6.73
CA ALA A 371 12.61 -6.77 -6.53
C ALA A 371 13.41 -6.22 -5.32
N LYS A 372 12.84 -5.32 -4.51
CA LYS A 372 13.40 -4.73 -3.29
C LYS A 372 14.82 -4.16 -3.47
N ARG A 373 15.12 -3.57 -4.64
CA ARG A 373 16.46 -3.01 -4.90
C ARG A 373 16.71 -1.80 -4.01
N PRO A 374 17.84 -1.73 -3.30
CA PRO A 374 18.14 -0.66 -2.34
C PRO A 374 17.97 0.77 -2.88
N ARG A 375 18.34 1.01 -4.16
CA ARG A 375 18.14 2.32 -4.80
C ARG A 375 16.66 2.67 -5.00
N ALA A 376 15.86 1.72 -5.47
CA ALA A 376 14.42 1.88 -5.64
C ALA A 376 13.72 2.12 -4.29
N LEU A 377 14.11 1.38 -3.25
CA LEU A 377 13.56 1.55 -1.90
C LEU A 377 13.94 2.89 -1.26
N ALA A 378 15.17 3.40 -1.50
CA ALA A 378 15.58 4.72 -1.00
C ALA A 378 14.84 5.87 -1.70
N ILE A 379 14.70 5.82 -3.03
CA ILE A 379 13.89 6.79 -3.81
C ILE A 379 12.43 6.73 -3.34
N LEU A 380 11.89 5.53 -3.09
CA LEU A 380 10.54 5.34 -2.58
C LEU A 380 10.35 5.90 -1.16
N ALA A 381 11.36 5.79 -0.28
CA ALA A 381 11.31 6.41 1.05
C ALA A 381 11.26 7.94 0.95
N CYS A 382 12.03 8.54 0.04
CA CYS A 382 11.95 9.98 -0.25
C CYS A 382 10.55 10.39 -0.76
N PHE A 383 9.89 9.59 -1.60
CA PHE A 383 8.50 9.83 -1.97
C PHE A 383 7.56 9.86 -0.75
N PHE A 384 7.61 8.86 0.13
CA PHE A 384 6.74 8.82 1.32
C PHE A 384 7.02 9.94 2.32
N ALA A 385 8.26 10.42 2.40
CA ALA A 385 8.59 11.61 3.17
C ALA A 385 7.93 12.89 2.62
N LEU A 386 7.84 13.08 1.30
CA LEU A 386 7.13 14.24 0.72
C LEU A 386 5.66 14.32 1.18
N LEU A 387 5.00 13.18 1.40
CA LEU A 387 3.62 13.11 1.86
C LEU A 387 3.41 13.63 3.29
N LYS A 388 4.47 13.87 4.08
CA LYS A 388 4.36 14.48 5.41
C LYS A 388 3.70 15.86 5.38
N ARG A 389 3.78 16.58 4.26
CA ARG A 389 3.07 17.85 4.03
C ARG A 389 1.53 17.70 3.92
N MET A 390 1.03 16.46 3.93
CA MET A 390 -0.39 16.09 3.74
C MET A 390 -0.91 15.21 4.88
N ASP A 391 -0.22 15.20 6.04
CA ASP A 391 -0.56 14.39 7.23
C ASP A 391 -1.95 14.68 7.82
N ASN A 392 -2.56 15.81 7.41
CA ASN A 392 -3.94 16.21 7.75
C ASN A 392 -5.01 15.61 6.82
N VAL A 393 -4.62 14.94 5.73
CA VAL A 393 -5.55 14.28 4.80
C VAL A 393 -5.87 12.89 5.34
N TRP A 394 -7.17 12.57 5.48
CA TRP A 394 -7.66 11.41 6.23
C TRP A 394 -7.07 10.04 5.82
N TRP A 395 -6.66 9.89 4.55
CA TRP A 395 -6.07 8.66 4.02
C TRP A 395 -4.54 8.68 3.90
N LEU A 396 -3.91 9.82 4.19
CA LEU A 396 -2.45 10.02 4.22
C LEU A 396 -1.88 10.21 5.65
N GLN A 397 -2.76 10.39 6.64
CA GLN A 397 -2.38 10.48 8.05
C GLN A 397 -1.48 9.31 8.48
N ASP A 398 -0.32 9.63 9.07
CA ASP A 398 0.75 8.70 9.52
C ASP A 398 1.38 7.84 8.40
N VAL A 399 0.94 7.94 7.14
CA VAL A 399 1.49 7.18 6.01
C VAL A 399 2.97 7.49 5.81
N SER A 400 3.35 8.77 5.91
CA SER A 400 4.76 9.16 5.79
C SER A 400 5.65 8.41 6.79
N ARG A 401 5.25 8.38 8.07
CA ARG A 401 6.00 7.71 9.13
C ARG A 401 6.02 6.20 8.94
N ARG A 402 4.84 5.58 8.76
CA ARG A 402 4.70 4.12 8.63
C ARG A 402 5.49 3.56 7.45
N GLU A 403 5.33 4.16 6.26
CA GLU A 403 5.95 3.65 5.05
C GLU A 403 7.46 3.91 5.01
N VAL A 404 7.94 5.07 5.45
CA VAL A 404 9.39 5.34 5.55
C VAL A 404 10.05 4.38 6.55
N MET A 405 9.50 4.23 7.76
CA MET A 405 10.10 3.34 8.76
C MET A 405 10.05 1.86 8.34
N GLY A 406 8.98 1.44 7.65
CA GLY A 406 8.88 0.13 7.05
C GLY A 406 9.94 -0.13 5.96
N LEU A 407 10.14 0.83 5.05
CA LEU A 407 11.19 0.77 4.02
C LEU A 407 12.59 0.74 4.62
N VAL A 408 12.85 1.56 5.63
CA VAL A 408 14.13 1.61 6.36
C VAL A 408 14.42 0.26 7.04
N GLY A 409 13.40 -0.43 7.55
CA GLY A 409 13.51 -1.78 8.10
C GLY A 409 13.95 -2.87 7.11
N LEU A 410 13.99 -2.58 5.79
CA LEU A 410 14.52 -3.49 4.77
C LEU A 410 16.04 -3.34 4.53
N PHE A 411 16.71 -2.37 5.17
CA PHE A 411 18.13 -2.12 4.98
C PHE A 411 18.98 -2.68 6.14
N GLU A 412 20.10 -3.31 5.80
CA GLU A 412 21.05 -3.82 6.80
C GLU A 412 21.74 -2.69 7.60
N PRO A 413 22.00 -2.88 8.90
CA PRO A 413 22.80 -1.94 9.71
C PRO A 413 24.18 -1.71 9.07
N GLY A 414 24.55 -0.45 8.84
CA GLY A 414 25.83 -0.09 8.20
C GLY A 414 25.84 -0.10 6.66
N SER A 415 24.70 -0.39 6.01
CA SER A 415 24.53 -0.24 4.56
C SER A 415 24.94 1.15 4.04
N LYS A 416 25.59 1.23 2.87
CA LYS A 416 25.95 2.50 2.20
C LYS A 416 24.73 3.41 1.90
N TRP A 417 23.52 2.87 1.98
CA TRP A 417 22.27 3.57 1.73
C TRP A 417 21.78 4.45 2.89
N TRP A 418 22.30 4.29 4.12
CA TRP A 418 21.87 5.10 5.27
C TRP A 418 21.98 6.61 5.04
N ARG A 419 23.00 7.08 4.32
CA ARG A 419 23.15 8.50 3.94
C ARG A 419 22.02 9.05 3.06
N HIS A 420 21.39 8.18 2.27
CA HIS A 420 20.25 8.54 1.41
C HIS A 420 18.90 8.46 2.16
N LEU A 421 18.88 7.76 3.30
CA LEU A 421 17.71 7.57 4.15
C LEU A 421 17.62 8.59 5.30
N GLU A 422 18.67 9.36 5.58
CA GLU A 422 18.67 10.36 6.66
C GLU A 422 17.54 11.39 6.50
N TRP A 423 17.42 12.01 5.31
CA TRP A 423 16.37 12.99 5.04
C TRP A 423 14.95 12.42 5.22
N PRO A 424 14.55 11.31 4.56
CA PRO A 424 13.20 10.80 4.74
C PRO A 424 12.93 10.35 6.18
N ILE A 425 13.93 9.80 6.91
CA ILE A 425 13.78 9.47 8.34
C ILE A 425 13.52 10.72 9.18
N ARG A 426 14.27 11.82 8.96
CA ARG A 426 14.09 13.08 9.71
C ARG A 426 12.71 13.69 9.47
N ILE A 427 12.20 13.62 8.24
CA ILE A 427 10.84 14.09 7.88
C ILE A 427 9.76 13.18 8.50
N ALA A 428 9.93 11.86 8.41
CA ALA A 428 9.00 10.85 8.92
C ALA A 428 8.85 10.88 10.46
N LEU A 429 9.93 11.20 11.18
CA LEU A 429 9.96 11.29 12.64
C LEU A 429 9.67 12.71 13.17
N LEU A 430 9.33 13.66 12.31
CA LEU A 430 8.97 15.02 12.73
C LEU A 430 7.58 15.06 13.36
N ASP A 431 7.50 15.60 14.58
CA ASP A 431 6.23 15.85 15.26
C ASP A 431 5.52 17.08 14.66
N GLY A 432 4.23 16.93 14.36
CA GLY A 432 3.40 17.96 13.69
C GLY A 432 3.45 17.91 12.16
N SER A 433 2.69 18.82 11.52
CA SER A 433 2.54 18.92 10.06
C SER A 433 3.37 20.04 9.41
N THR A 434 3.84 21.01 10.19
CA THR A 434 4.70 22.10 9.71
C THR A 434 6.15 21.62 9.66
N ILE A 435 6.74 21.58 8.46
CA ILE A 435 8.13 21.15 8.27
C ILE A 435 9.05 22.40 8.27
N PRO A 436 10.02 22.51 9.20
CA PRO A 436 11.02 23.57 9.19
C PRO A 436 11.87 23.57 7.90
N GLN A 437 12.22 24.76 7.41
CA GLN A 437 12.95 24.94 6.15
C GLN A 437 14.36 24.30 6.17
N ASP A 438 15.01 24.27 7.33
CA ASP A 438 16.30 23.61 7.57
C ASP A 438 16.22 22.07 7.53
N ILE A 439 15.03 21.50 7.75
CA ILE A 439 14.76 20.06 7.62
C ILE A 439 14.30 19.73 6.19
N TRP A 440 13.50 20.60 5.56
CA TRP A 440 13.06 20.42 4.17
C TRP A 440 14.23 20.56 3.17
N GLY A 441 15.13 21.51 3.40
CA GLY A 441 16.41 21.63 2.72
C GLY A 441 16.43 22.44 1.41
N THR A 442 15.31 23.05 1.00
CA THR A 442 15.22 23.95 -0.19
C THR A 442 14.06 24.93 0.00
N GLU A 443 14.09 26.08 -0.68
CA GLU A 443 12.94 26.99 -0.76
C GLU A 443 11.86 26.41 -1.70
N LEU A 444 10.59 26.56 -1.33
CA LEU A 444 9.48 26.21 -2.22
C LEU A 444 9.35 27.31 -3.28
N GLU A 445 9.04 26.91 -4.52
CA GLU A 445 8.78 27.85 -5.60
C GLU A 445 7.55 28.71 -5.25
N GLU A 446 7.70 30.04 -5.23
CA GLU A 446 6.56 30.95 -5.09
C GLU A 446 5.54 30.68 -6.20
N GLN A 447 4.25 30.92 -5.92
CA GLN A 447 3.21 30.76 -6.94
C GLN A 447 3.58 31.56 -8.19
N ALA A 448 3.85 30.84 -9.29
CA ALA A 448 4.08 31.48 -10.58
C ALA A 448 2.89 32.40 -10.87
N PRO A 449 3.11 33.68 -11.21
CA PRO A 449 2.01 34.55 -11.62
C PRO A 449 1.32 33.94 -12.82
N ASP A 450 0.02 34.14 -12.93
CA ASP A 450 -0.90 33.49 -13.88
C ASP A 450 -0.52 33.76 -15.36
N GLN A 451 0.48 33.02 -15.85
CA GLN A 451 1.01 33.14 -17.20
C GLN A 451 0.12 32.37 -18.16
N SER A 452 -0.92 33.09 -18.57
CA SER A 452 -1.74 32.85 -19.77
C SER A 452 -0.88 32.91 -21.05
N GLY A 453 -0.01 31.92 -21.23
CA GLY A 453 0.94 31.86 -22.34
C GLY A 453 1.66 30.52 -22.44
N VAL A 454 1.12 29.60 -23.25
CA VAL A 454 1.74 28.31 -23.62
C VAL A 454 2.06 27.42 -22.42
N VAL A 455 1.00 27.04 -21.69
CA VAL A 455 1.10 26.02 -20.63
C VAL A 455 1.48 24.67 -21.25
N GLY A 456 2.66 24.17 -20.93
CA GLY A 456 3.01 22.76 -21.09
C GLY A 456 2.19 21.91 -20.13
N SER A 457 0.93 21.63 -20.49
CA SER A 457 -0.03 20.91 -19.65
C SER A 457 0.36 19.44 -19.46
N MET A 458 -0.15 18.84 -18.39
CA MET A 458 -0.22 17.38 -18.20
C MET A 458 -0.79 16.67 -19.45
N VAL A 459 -1.65 17.34 -20.22
CA VAL A 459 -2.10 16.91 -21.56
C VAL A 459 -0.94 16.63 -22.52
N GLN A 460 0.07 17.51 -22.63
CA GLN A 460 1.23 17.27 -23.52
C GLN A 460 2.09 16.10 -23.06
N HIS A 461 2.21 15.92 -21.74
CA HIS A 461 2.87 14.74 -21.17
C HIS A 461 2.08 13.46 -21.48
N ILE A 462 0.75 13.50 -21.37
CA ILE A 462 -0.13 12.40 -21.77
C ILE A 462 -0.05 12.11 -23.27
N GLU A 463 -0.02 13.12 -24.14
CA GLU A 463 0.16 12.98 -25.59
C GLU A 463 1.49 12.30 -25.93
N LEU A 464 2.59 12.72 -25.27
CA LEU A 464 3.90 12.08 -25.40
C LEU A 464 3.86 10.60 -24.97
N PHE A 465 3.23 10.30 -23.82
CA PHE A 465 3.10 8.93 -23.32
C PHE A 465 2.18 8.05 -24.19
N ALA A 466 1.05 8.59 -24.67
CA ALA A 466 0.15 7.90 -25.58
C ALA A 466 0.83 7.63 -26.94
N GLY A 467 1.58 8.60 -27.46
CA GLY A 467 2.41 8.43 -28.66
C GLY A 467 3.47 7.33 -28.50
N MET A 468 4.19 7.31 -27.37
CA MET A 468 5.18 6.27 -27.08
C MET A 468 4.57 4.87 -26.91
N LEU A 469 3.40 4.77 -26.27
CA LEU A 469 2.68 3.49 -26.11
C LEU A 469 2.14 2.97 -27.46
N ASN A 470 1.59 3.84 -28.29
CA ASN A 470 1.13 3.45 -29.64
C ASN A 470 2.28 3.03 -30.56
N GLN A 471 3.47 3.62 -30.43
CA GLN A 471 4.67 3.15 -31.13
C GLN A 471 5.11 1.75 -30.69
N SER A 472 4.90 1.37 -29.43
CA SER A 472 5.24 0.03 -28.92
C SER A 472 4.33 -1.10 -29.42
N HIS A 473 3.22 -0.77 -30.10
CA HIS A 473 2.32 -1.72 -30.75
C HIS A 473 2.59 -1.96 -32.24
N VAL A 474 3.55 -1.27 -32.85
CA VAL A 474 3.98 -1.56 -34.22
C VAL A 474 4.92 -2.76 -34.21
N GLN A 475 4.34 -3.98 -34.25
CA GLN A 475 5.11 -5.16 -34.65
C GLN A 475 5.70 -4.92 -36.06
N PRO A 476 6.97 -5.27 -36.32
CA PRO A 476 7.45 -5.34 -37.69
C PRO A 476 6.60 -6.37 -38.46
N PRO A 477 6.31 -6.14 -39.76
CA PRO A 477 5.49 -7.05 -40.53
C PRO A 477 6.11 -8.46 -40.51
N ILE A 478 5.29 -9.45 -40.14
CA ILE A 478 5.66 -10.86 -40.20
C ILE A 478 6.03 -11.18 -41.67
N PRO A 479 7.22 -11.73 -41.95
CA PRO A 479 7.55 -12.17 -43.30
C PRO A 479 6.57 -13.24 -43.73
N ILE A 480 5.80 -12.96 -44.79
CA ILE A 480 4.99 -13.96 -45.46
C ILE A 480 5.98 -14.97 -46.06
N PRO A 481 5.89 -16.28 -45.74
CA PRO A 481 6.70 -17.29 -46.42
C PRO A 481 6.31 -17.31 -47.91
N ASP A 482 7.28 -17.38 -48.81
CA ASP A 482 7.02 -17.56 -50.24
C ASP A 482 6.23 -18.86 -50.44
N GLU A 483 4.94 -18.76 -50.78
CA GLU A 483 4.15 -19.90 -51.27
C GLU A 483 4.64 -20.30 -52.66
N ASP A 484 4.70 -21.61 -52.89
CA ASP A 484 5.33 -22.23 -54.05
C ASP A 484 4.89 -21.63 -55.39
N LEU A 485 5.88 -21.27 -56.22
CA LEU A 485 5.71 -20.99 -57.64
C LEU A 485 5.29 -22.28 -58.38
N ILE A 486 4.00 -22.60 -58.33
CA ILE A 486 3.39 -23.60 -59.21
C ILE A 486 3.32 -22.99 -60.61
N VAL A 487 4.37 -23.25 -61.40
CA VAL A 487 4.39 -22.98 -62.84
C VAL A 487 3.42 -23.95 -63.52
N PRO A 488 2.44 -23.47 -64.32
CA PRO A 488 1.60 -24.35 -65.11
C PRO A 488 2.36 -24.81 -66.36
N ASP A 489 2.66 -26.10 -66.46
CA ASP A 489 3.13 -26.71 -67.70
C ASP A 489 2.11 -26.47 -68.82
N SER A 490 2.59 -25.92 -69.93
CA SER A 490 1.83 -25.77 -71.17
C SER A 490 2.30 -26.84 -72.17
N PRO A 491 1.40 -27.46 -72.95
CA PRO A 491 1.75 -28.60 -73.79
C PRO A 491 2.41 -28.18 -75.11
N ASP A 492 3.44 -28.91 -75.52
CA ASP A 492 3.71 -29.38 -76.90
C ASP A 492 4.80 -30.48 -76.89
#